data_AF-A0A2D7Z9H6-F1
#
_entry.id   AF-A0A2D7Z9H6-F1
#
_cell.length_a   1.000
_cell.length_b   1.000
_cell.length_c   1.000
_cell.angle_alpha   90.00
_cell.angle_beta   90.00
_cell.angle_gamma   90.00
#
_symmetry.space_group_name_H-M   'P 1'
#
loop_
_entity.id
_entity.type
_entity.pdbx_description
1 polymer ?
#
loop_
_entity_poly.entity_id
_entity_poly.type
_entity_poly.pdbx_seq_one_letter_code
_entity_poly.pdbx_strand_id
1 'polypeptide(L)'
;RCPYSPIGWTSSLVSDHDSDGCNDQVEDDDDDGDGVLDTSDSCPTGATYWTSDIFNDLDGDGCKDDTEDTDDDDDGIHDDNDLCPVEIIEDIDHDQDGCSNTSDDDDDNDGIHDDHDDCPTGVMNWTSTDALDHDQDGCQDSTEDLDDDDDGIVDEEDSCPVGRVTWTPDSNNDFDADGCDDSSEDFDDDNDGLSDIVDACPLDPDIDCPVIEVVISNETNETLNQTNTTTMNENSTLEQPVSNQTVEENATESMQQNESADITEDDQTNTTQLQASSATDTAAGIGITTVVIVSGIFSLLGMAAGIALGKDRSEGAAAEIETESGMVENFSVQSMSLSPSDSSLQKPSAEITHEWQDETGYTWRRFSDGRDEWWDGQNWQRI
;
A
#
# COMPACT_ATOMS: atom_id res chain seq x y z
N ARG A 1 -37.98 -29.21 31.70
CA ARG A 1 -37.47 -27.83 31.85
C ARG A 1 -38.50 -27.14 32.75
N CYS A 2 -38.04 -26.44 33.78
CA CYS A 2 -38.87 -25.72 34.76
C CYS A 2 -39.80 -26.55 35.68
N PRO A 3 -39.25 -27.08 36.78
CA PRO A 3 -40.02 -27.83 37.75
C PRO A 3 -40.90 -26.97 38.69
N TYR A 4 -40.77 -25.63 38.72
CA TYR A 4 -41.34 -24.78 39.77
C TYR A 4 -41.81 -23.39 39.32
N SER A 5 -42.87 -23.29 38.52
CA SER A 5 -43.45 -21.97 38.25
C SER A 5 -44.16 -21.38 39.49
N PRO A 6 -44.07 -20.06 39.74
CA PRO A 6 -44.70 -19.44 40.91
C PRO A 6 -46.21 -19.69 40.96
N ILE A 7 -46.74 -20.01 42.16
CA ILE A 7 -48.17 -20.28 42.32
C ILE A 7 -48.97 -19.02 41.96
N GLY A 8 -49.81 -19.12 40.92
CA GLY A 8 -50.65 -18.03 40.45
C GLY A 8 -50.01 -17.13 39.40
N TRP A 9 -48.80 -17.48 38.92
CA TRP A 9 -48.22 -16.91 37.71
C TRP A 9 -48.99 -17.39 36.46
N THR A 10 -48.94 -16.57 35.42
CA THR A 10 -49.52 -16.84 34.11
C THR A 10 -48.51 -16.48 33.03
N SER A 11 -48.14 -17.46 32.22
CA SER A 11 -47.35 -17.29 31.01
C SER A 11 -47.89 -16.18 30.10
N SER A 12 -46.98 -15.35 29.60
CA SER A 12 -47.21 -14.26 28.64
C SER A 12 -45.88 -13.89 27.98
N LEU A 13 -45.92 -13.28 26.79
CA LEU A 13 -44.75 -12.82 26.02
C LEU A 13 -43.85 -11.77 26.69
N VAL A 14 -44.02 -11.51 27.99
CA VAL A 14 -43.22 -10.55 28.79
C VAL A 14 -42.64 -11.24 30.03
N SER A 15 -42.94 -12.51 30.25
CA SER A 15 -42.53 -13.25 31.46
C SER A 15 -42.31 -14.74 31.20
N ASP A 16 -42.29 -15.10 29.92
CA ASP A 16 -42.20 -16.41 29.26
C ASP A 16 -41.92 -16.08 27.79
N HIS A 17 -40.73 -15.54 27.52
CA HIS A 17 -40.39 -14.88 26.25
C HIS A 17 -40.36 -15.89 25.09
N ASP A 18 -39.72 -17.05 25.28
CA ASP A 18 -39.71 -18.16 24.31
C ASP A 18 -41.01 -19.01 24.29
N SER A 19 -41.89 -18.82 25.29
CA SER A 19 -43.15 -19.53 25.47
C SER A 19 -43.01 -21.04 25.75
N ASP A 20 -41.93 -21.50 26.38
CA ASP A 20 -41.75 -22.90 26.78
C ASP A 20 -42.51 -23.26 28.09
N GLY A 21 -43.01 -22.23 28.79
CA GLY A 21 -43.76 -22.35 30.04
C GLY A 21 -42.92 -22.20 31.30
N CYS A 22 -41.67 -21.78 31.18
CA CYS A 22 -40.80 -21.30 32.23
C CYS A 22 -41.08 -19.83 32.56
N ASN A 23 -40.58 -19.37 33.71
CA ASN A 23 -40.68 -17.97 34.07
C ASN A 23 -39.30 -17.33 34.04
N ASP A 24 -39.14 -16.37 33.13
CA ASP A 24 -37.90 -15.66 32.81
C ASP A 24 -37.14 -15.23 34.08
N GLN A 25 -37.86 -14.59 35.02
CA GLN A 25 -37.22 -14.00 36.19
C GLN A 25 -36.74 -15.01 37.26
N VAL A 26 -37.21 -16.26 37.26
CA VAL A 26 -37.13 -17.13 38.45
C VAL A 26 -36.55 -18.51 38.17
N GLU A 27 -36.86 -19.11 37.03
CA GLU A 27 -36.49 -20.50 36.76
C GLU A 27 -36.08 -20.79 35.32
N ASP A 28 -36.29 -19.82 34.41
CA ASP A 28 -35.65 -19.87 33.12
C ASP A 28 -34.21 -19.38 33.25
N ASP A 29 -33.31 -20.03 32.54
CA ASP A 29 -31.89 -19.63 32.47
C ASP A 29 -31.48 -19.38 31.00
N ASP A 30 -32.45 -19.37 30.07
CA ASP A 30 -32.35 -19.30 28.60
C ASP A 30 -33.68 -18.70 28.08
N ASP A 31 -33.87 -17.40 28.32
CA ASP A 31 -35.13 -16.66 28.21
C ASP A 31 -35.70 -16.64 26.78
N ASP A 32 -34.88 -16.71 25.73
CA ASP A 32 -35.30 -16.72 24.32
C ASP A 32 -35.18 -18.08 23.61
N GLY A 33 -34.56 -19.06 24.27
CA GLY A 33 -34.54 -20.46 23.87
C GLY A 33 -33.59 -20.74 22.70
N ASP A 34 -32.59 -19.90 22.47
CA ASP A 34 -31.57 -20.06 21.44
C ASP A 34 -30.48 -21.09 21.84
N GLY A 35 -30.41 -21.46 23.11
CA GLY A 35 -29.47 -22.44 23.65
C GLY A 35 -28.19 -21.86 24.28
N VAL A 36 -28.00 -20.54 24.25
CA VAL A 36 -27.07 -19.80 25.12
C VAL A 36 -27.79 -19.51 26.45
N LEU A 37 -27.04 -19.38 27.55
CA LEU A 37 -27.65 -19.10 28.85
C LEU A 37 -27.64 -17.60 29.09
N ASP A 38 -28.68 -17.02 29.72
CA ASP A 38 -28.80 -15.57 29.98
C ASP A 38 -27.55 -14.93 30.63
N THR A 39 -26.75 -15.72 31.35
CA THR A 39 -25.52 -15.25 32.01
C THR A 39 -24.31 -15.10 31.08
N SER A 40 -24.40 -15.69 29.90
CA SER A 40 -23.41 -15.75 28.83
C SER A 40 -23.99 -15.22 27.51
N ASP A 41 -25.19 -14.67 27.57
CA ASP A 41 -25.95 -14.16 26.44
C ASP A 41 -25.94 -12.62 26.47
N SER A 42 -25.49 -11.98 25.40
CA SER A 42 -25.52 -10.52 25.21
C SER A 42 -26.90 -10.00 24.81
N CYS A 43 -27.74 -10.89 24.26
CA CYS A 43 -29.12 -10.70 23.87
C CYS A 43 -30.12 -11.60 24.66
N PRO A 44 -30.15 -11.63 26.02
CA PRO A 44 -30.96 -12.61 26.79
C PRO A 44 -32.46 -12.65 26.50
N THR A 45 -33.02 -11.62 25.87
CA THR A 45 -34.44 -11.61 25.46
C THR A 45 -34.55 -11.31 23.98
N GLY A 46 -33.74 -12.00 23.18
CA GLY A 46 -33.48 -11.78 21.77
C GLY A 46 -34.52 -12.38 20.85
N ALA A 47 -34.12 -12.69 19.62
CA ALA A 47 -34.99 -13.38 18.68
C ALA A 47 -35.34 -14.77 19.24
N THR A 48 -36.57 -15.24 18.98
CA THR A 48 -36.99 -16.60 19.37
C THR A 48 -37.07 -17.51 18.14
N TYR A 49 -37.11 -18.82 18.36
CA TYR A 49 -37.23 -19.86 17.32
C TYR A 49 -36.00 -20.07 16.43
N TRP A 50 -34.81 -19.86 16.98
CA TRP A 50 -33.54 -20.23 16.37
C TRP A 50 -32.66 -20.98 17.38
N THR A 51 -31.44 -21.32 17.00
CA THR A 51 -30.48 -21.96 17.91
C THR A 51 -29.10 -21.46 17.52
N SER A 52 -28.36 -20.93 18.50
CA SER A 52 -26.99 -20.47 18.34
C SER A 52 -26.10 -21.57 17.74
N ASP A 53 -25.41 -21.22 16.65
CA ASP A 53 -24.30 -21.97 16.09
C ASP A 53 -23.39 -21.05 15.28
N ILE A 54 -22.17 -21.52 14.98
CA ILE A 54 -21.10 -20.80 14.28
C ILE A 54 -21.47 -20.22 12.89
N PHE A 55 -22.68 -20.47 12.37
CA PHE A 55 -23.14 -19.90 11.10
C PHE A 55 -24.17 -18.77 11.28
N ASN A 56 -24.63 -18.49 12.50
CA ASN A 56 -25.65 -17.49 12.78
C ASN A 56 -25.50 -16.78 14.15
N ASP A 57 -24.39 -17.06 14.83
CA ASP A 57 -23.91 -16.52 16.10
C ASP A 57 -22.40 -16.85 16.09
N LEU A 58 -21.63 -16.01 15.39
CA LEU A 58 -20.24 -16.29 15.02
C LEU A 58 -19.29 -16.23 16.23
N ASP A 59 -19.43 -15.21 17.08
CA ASP A 59 -18.68 -15.06 18.33
C ASP A 59 -19.21 -15.98 19.46
N GLY A 60 -20.45 -16.45 19.36
CA GLY A 60 -21.10 -17.32 20.31
C GLY A 60 -21.66 -16.60 21.53
N ASP A 61 -21.98 -15.31 21.42
CA ASP A 61 -22.48 -14.49 22.52
C ASP A 61 -24.00 -14.55 22.72
N GLY A 62 -24.74 -15.31 21.91
CA GLY A 62 -26.19 -15.45 22.00
C GLY A 62 -26.98 -14.34 21.30
N CYS A 63 -26.31 -13.37 20.68
CA CYS A 63 -26.91 -12.49 19.70
C CYS A 63 -26.87 -13.16 18.33
N LYS A 64 -27.95 -12.97 17.57
CA LYS A 64 -28.03 -13.46 16.20
C LYS A 64 -27.50 -12.43 15.21
N ASP A 65 -26.43 -12.81 14.51
CA ASP A 65 -25.69 -12.03 13.50
C ASP A 65 -26.63 -11.11 12.66
N ASP A 66 -27.51 -11.73 11.85
CA ASP A 66 -28.36 -11.05 10.87
C ASP A 66 -29.36 -10.00 11.44
N THR A 67 -29.62 -9.98 12.76
CA THR A 67 -30.79 -9.25 13.29
C THR A 67 -30.62 -8.50 14.61
N GLU A 68 -29.74 -8.94 15.49
CA GLU A 68 -29.60 -8.36 16.82
C GLU A 68 -28.16 -8.14 17.26
N ASP A 69 -27.21 -8.79 16.58
CA ASP A 69 -25.80 -8.45 16.65
C ASP A 69 -25.46 -7.28 15.71
N THR A 70 -24.39 -6.57 16.03
CA THR A 70 -23.84 -5.48 15.24
C THR A 70 -22.31 -5.54 15.16
N ASP A 71 -21.70 -6.60 15.68
CA ASP A 71 -20.28 -6.87 15.82
C ASP A 71 -20.13 -8.41 15.83
N ASP A 72 -20.39 -9.03 14.68
CA ASP A 72 -20.64 -10.48 14.55
C ASP A 72 -19.46 -11.36 15.06
N ASP A 73 -18.23 -10.85 15.11
CA ASP A 73 -17.03 -11.56 15.61
C ASP A 73 -16.44 -11.00 16.93
N ASP A 74 -17.08 -10.00 17.55
CA ASP A 74 -16.73 -9.34 18.83
C ASP A 74 -15.25 -8.89 18.89
N ASP A 75 -14.73 -8.39 17.76
CA ASP A 75 -13.39 -7.82 17.65
C ASP A 75 -13.35 -6.36 18.18
N GLY A 76 -14.52 -5.74 18.32
CA GLY A 76 -14.74 -4.38 18.80
C GLY A 76 -15.00 -3.34 17.70
N ILE A 77 -15.14 -3.76 16.45
CA ILE A 77 -15.45 -2.96 15.28
C ILE A 77 -16.83 -3.39 14.76
N HIS A 78 -17.76 -2.44 14.73
CA HIS A 78 -19.10 -2.73 14.20
C HIS A 78 -19.06 -3.14 12.72
N ASP A 79 -19.85 -4.14 12.31
CA ASP A 79 -19.90 -4.70 10.94
C ASP A 79 -19.99 -3.64 9.82
N ASP A 80 -20.68 -2.52 10.09
CA ASP A 80 -20.85 -1.41 9.15
C ASP A 80 -19.53 -0.64 8.86
N ASN A 81 -18.49 -0.81 9.69
CA ASN A 81 -17.18 -0.17 9.58
C ASN A 81 -16.01 -1.17 9.56
N ASP A 82 -16.31 -2.45 9.67
CA ASP A 82 -15.34 -3.54 9.65
C ASP A 82 -15.11 -4.00 8.20
N LEU A 83 -13.85 -4.17 7.79
CA LEU A 83 -13.50 -4.70 6.47
C LEU A 83 -13.63 -6.23 6.39
N CYS A 84 -13.55 -6.92 7.51
CA CYS A 84 -13.73 -8.35 7.68
C CYS A 84 -14.78 -8.71 8.77
N PRO A 85 -16.07 -8.35 8.60
CA PRO A 85 -17.13 -8.51 9.64
C PRO A 85 -17.47 -9.94 10.08
N VAL A 86 -16.75 -10.94 9.58
CA VAL A 86 -17.02 -12.35 9.88
C VAL A 86 -15.71 -13.11 10.15
N GLU A 87 -14.66 -12.38 10.52
CA GLU A 87 -13.33 -12.90 10.80
C GLU A 87 -12.96 -12.71 12.26
N ILE A 88 -13.07 -13.80 13.02
CA ILE A 88 -12.52 -13.82 14.38
C ILE A 88 -10.99 -13.69 14.31
N ILE A 89 -10.47 -12.52 14.69
CA ILE A 89 -9.04 -12.20 14.65
C ILE A 89 -8.27 -13.03 15.69
N GLU A 90 -7.54 -14.04 15.23
CA GLU A 90 -6.59 -14.81 16.06
C GLU A 90 -5.13 -14.35 15.90
N ASP A 91 -4.84 -13.60 14.84
CA ASP A 91 -3.50 -13.16 14.42
C ASP A 91 -3.29 -11.64 14.68
N ILE A 92 -2.26 -11.05 14.06
CA ILE A 92 -2.02 -9.60 14.14
C ILE A 92 -2.95 -8.92 13.15
N ASP A 93 -3.41 -7.74 13.53
CA ASP A 93 -4.15 -6.77 12.74
C ASP A 93 -3.39 -5.44 12.97
N HIS A 94 -2.67 -4.98 11.94
CA HIS A 94 -1.69 -3.89 12.05
C HIS A 94 -2.38 -2.52 12.06
N ASP A 95 -3.40 -2.35 11.25
CA ASP A 95 -4.11 -1.09 11.06
C ASP A 95 -5.43 -0.97 11.83
N GLN A 96 -5.90 -2.07 12.43
CA GLN A 96 -7.11 -2.17 13.25
C GLN A 96 -8.39 -1.89 12.47
N ASP A 97 -8.53 -2.47 11.29
CA ASP A 97 -9.72 -2.36 10.46
C ASP A 97 -10.67 -3.58 10.51
N GLY A 98 -10.28 -4.60 11.25
CA GLY A 98 -11.04 -5.82 11.51
C GLY A 98 -10.52 -7.03 10.72
N CYS A 99 -9.61 -6.82 9.77
CA CYS A 99 -8.95 -7.90 9.05
C CYS A 99 -7.65 -8.31 9.74
N SER A 100 -7.36 -9.62 9.77
CA SER A 100 -6.01 -10.06 10.15
C SER A 100 -5.04 -9.80 9.01
N ASN A 101 -3.75 -9.58 9.32
CA ASN A 101 -2.71 -9.34 8.31
C ASN A 101 -2.51 -10.49 7.27
N THR A 102 -3.17 -11.63 7.49
CA THR A 102 -3.09 -12.76 6.55
C THR A 102 -4.28 -12.84 5.60
N SER A 103 -5.34 -12.13 5.93
CA SER A 103 -6.61 -12.05 5.19
C SER A 103 -6.80 -10.66 4.59
N ASP A 104 -6.20 -9.64 5.20
CA ASP A 104 -6.06 -8.31 4.67
C ASP A 104 -5.11 -8.30 3.46
N ASP A 105 -5.42 -7.44 2.51
CA ASP A 105 -4.68 -7.25 1.27
C ASP A 105 -3.87 -5.91 1.28
N ASP A 106 -4.04 -5.05 2.30
CA ASP A 106 -3.39 -3.74 2.48
C ASP A 106 -3.19 -3.46 3.99
N ASP A 107 -2.17 -4.08 4.57
CA ASP A 107 -1.92 -4.21 6.01
C ASP A 107 -1.73 -2.88 6.75
N ASP A 108 -1.36 -1.78 6.06
CA ASP A 108 -1.16 -0.45 6.66
C ASP A 108 -2.07 0.67 6.11
N ASN A 109 -2.97 0.29 5.19
CA ASN A 109 -4.04 1.08 4.63
C ASN A 109 -3.54 2.36 3.91
N ASP A 110 -2.38 2.28 3.28
CA ASP A 110 -1.80 3.36 2.45
C ASP A 110 -2.35 3.35 1.00
N GLY A 111 -3.05 2.30 0.60
CA GLY A 111 -3.67 2.14 -0.72
C GLY A 111 -2.85 1.36 -1.75
N ILE A 112 -1.68 0.83 -1.39
CA ILE A 112 -0.91 -0.15 -2.13
C ILE A 112 -1.19 -1.54 -1.52
N HIS A 113 -1.36 -2.54 -2.38
CA HIS A 113 -1.59 -3.90 -1.89
C HIS A 113 -0.26 -4.52 -1.42
N ASP A 114 -0.31 -5.31 -0.34
CA ASP A 114 0.84 -6.03 0.25
C ASP A 114 1.73 -6.78 -0.74
N ASP A 115 1.17 -7.25 -1.86
CA ASP A 115 1.93 -8.00 -2.88
C ASP A 115 2.71 -7.11 -3.86
N HIS A 116 2.48 -5.81 -3.81
CA HIS A 116 3.17 -4.74 -4.55
C HIS A 116 3.78 -3.69 -3.62
N ASP A 117 3.67 -3.89 -2.30
CA ASP A 117 4.19 -3.01 -1.26
C ASP A 117 5.53 -3.56 -0.74
N ASP A 118 6.60 -2.76 -0.81
CA ASP A 118 7.92 -3.09 -0.26
C ASP A 118 7.98 -2.80 1.27
N CYS A 119 7.01 -2.07 1.79
CA CYS A 119 6.75 -1.70 3.18
C CYS A 119 5.35 -2.13 3.69
N PRO A 120 4.91 -3.39 3.54
CA PRO A 120 3.51 -3.82 3.76
C PRO A 120 2.97 -3.58 5.19
N THR A 121 3.82 -3.39 6.19
CA THR A 121 3.39 -3.03 7.56
C THR A 121 4.00 -1.70 7.98
N GLY A 122 3.94 -0.74 7.06
CA GLY A 122 4.60 0.54 7.10
C GLY A 122 3.94 1.56 8.03
N VAL A 123 4.24 2.82 7.78
CA VAL A 123 3.68 3.93 8.56
C VAL A 123 2.21 4.08 8.21
N MET A 124 1.28 3.92 9.15
CA MET A 124 -0.13 4.19 8.85
C MET A 124 -0.50 5.69 8.75
N ASN A 125 -1.72 5.97 8.27
CA ASN A 125 -2.38 7.30 8.20
C ASN A 125 -1.85 8.25 7.10
N TRP A 126 -1.42 7.69 5.99
CA TRP A 126 -1.18 8.44 4.76
C TRP A 126 -1.79 7.65 3.60
N THR A 127 -1.51 8.08 2.38
CA THR A 127 -1.95 7.36 1.19
C THR A 127 -0.86 7.52 0.16
N SER A 128 -0.49 6.44 -0.51
CA SER A 128 0.45 6.47 -1.62
C SER A 128 -0.03 7.44 -2.70
N THR A 129 0.86 8.38 -3.04
CA THR A 129 0.66 9.39 -4.09
C THR A 129 2.03 9.76 -4.65
N ASP A 130 2.09 10.16 -5.93
CA ASP A 130 3.31 10.66 -6.62
C ASP A 130 4.10 11.79 -5.89
N ALA A 131 3.62 12.30 -4.75
CA ALA A 131 4.28 13.35 -3.97
C ALA A 131 4.72 12.92 -2.56
N LEU A 132 4.38 11.69 -2.14
CA LEU A 132 4.68 11.11 -0.83
C LEU A 132 5.30 9.71 -0.92
N ASP A 133 5.17 9.09 -2.09
CA ASP A 133 5.67 7.79 -2.53
C ASP A 133 5.88 7.96 -4.05
N HIS A 134 7.11 8.33 -4.43
CA HIS A 134 7.40 8.81 -5.78
C HIS A 134 7.50 7.67 -6.81
N ASP A 135 8.02 6.51 -6.41
CA ASP A 135 8.12 5.31 -7.23
C ASP A 135 6.89 4.38 -7.18
N GLN A 136 5.98 4.61 -6.22
CA GLN A 136 4.75 3.86 -5.99
C GLN A 136 5.00 2.43 -5.49
N ASP A 137 5.99 2.26 -4.62
CA ASP A 137 6.34 0.97 -4.01
C ASP A 137 5.66 0.72 -2.66
N GLY A 138 4.85 1.66 -2.14
CA GLY A 138 4.17 1.54 -0.83
C GLY A 138 5.00 1.98 0.38
N CYS A 139 6.25 2.41 0.16
CA CYS A 139 7.08 3.00 1.19
C CYS A 139 6.94 4.54 1.19
N GLN A 140 6.66 5.15 2.34
CA GLN A 140 6.67 6.61 2.43
C GLN A 140 8.10 7.19 2.30
N ASP A 141 8.34 7.98 1.24
CA ASP A 141 9.59 8.72 0.93
C ASP A 141 10.23 9.30 2.21
N SER A 142 9.41 9.98 3.02
CA SER A 142 9.92 10.81 4.10
C SER A 142 10.36 10.05 5.36
N THR A 143 10.04 8.76 5.47
CA THR A 143 10.19 8.02 6.74
C THR A 143 10.70 6.60 6.64
N GLU A 144 10.36 5.85 5.60
CA GLU A 144 10.65 4.42 5.53
C GLU A 144 11.28 3.98 4.22
N ASP A 145 11.05 4.72 3.14
CA ASP A 145 11.81 4.61 1.93
C ASP A 145 13.24 5.19 2.10
N LEU A 146 14.20 4.59 1.40
CA LEU A 146 15.59 4.99 1.36
C LEU A 146 16.11 5.20 -0.07
N ASP A 147 15.25 4.99 -1.08
CA ASP A 147 15.55 5.01 -2.52
C ASP A 147 14.28 5.50 -3.24
N ASP A 148 13.93 6.79 -3.07
CA ASP A 148 12.61 7.35 -3.43
C ASP A 148 12.23 7.17 -4.92
N ASP A 149 13.15 6.78 -5.82
CA ASP A 149 12.88 6.54 -7.24
C ASP A 149 13.18 5.10 -7.76
N ASP A 150 13.51 4.16 -6.86
CA ASP A 150 13.87 2.74 -7.09
C ASP A 150 14.79 2.52 -8.31
N ASP A 151 15.85 3.32 -8.40
CA ASP A 151 16.92 3.10 -9.36
C ASP A 151 18.03 2.19 -8.82
N GLY A 152 18.04 1.96 -7.50
CA GLY A 152 18.99 1.13 -6.77
C GLY A 152 20.12 1.89 -6.07
N ILE A 153 20.10 3.22 -6.07
CA ILE A 153 21.04 4.11 -5.38
C ILE A 153 20.29 4.86 -4.27
N VAL A 154 20.63 4.55 -3.03
CA VAL A 154 19.98 5.19 -1.87
C VAL A 154 20.10 6.72 -1.87
N ASP A 155 19.08 7.43 -1.38
CA ASP A 155 18.99 8.90 -1.40
C ASP A 155 20.21 9.63 -0.82
N GLU A 156 20.88 9.00 0.16
CA GLU A 156 22.07 9.59 0.80
C GLU A 156 23.30 9.59 -0.13
N GLU A 157 23.32 8.70 -1.12
CA GLU A 157 24.38 8.52 -2.12
C GLU A 157 24.00 9.04 -3.51
N ASP A 158 22.73 9.43 -3.70
CA ASP A 158 22.18 9.95 -4.95
C ASP A 158 22.15 11.50 -5.01
N SER A 159 22.59 12.06 -6.15
CA SER A 159 22.48 13.48 -6.51
C SER A 159 21.05 13.87 -6.93
N CYS A 160 20.24 12.90 -7.38
CA CYS A 160 18.87 13.02 -7.84
C CYS A 160 17.85 12.15 -7.07
N PRO A 161 17.76 12.21 -5.71
CA PRO A 161 16.98 11.24 -4.91
C PRO A 161 15.52 11.01 -5.33
N VAL A 162 14.88 12.02 -5.90
CA VAL A 162 13.50 11.93 -6.41
C VAL A 162 13.56 12.07 -7.93
N GLY A 163 14.28 11.15 -8.56
CA GLY A 163 14.68 11.19 -9.95
C GLY A 163 13.68 10.45 -10.84
N ARG A 164 14.18 9.80 -11.87
CA ARG A 164 13.34 9.14 -12.85
C ARG A 164 13.10 7.72 -12.41
N VAL A 165 11.86 7.37 -12.11
CA VAL A 165 11.50 5.97 -11.83
C VAL A 165 11.73 5.03 -13.04
N THR A 166 11.89 3.73 -12.77
CA THR A 166 11.96 2.62 -13.76
C THR A 166 13.18 2.63 -14.69
N TRP A 167 14.35 2.98 -14.17
CA TRP A 167 15.62 2.81 -14.85
C TRP A 167 16.63 2.09 -13.96
N THR A 168 17.87 1.95 -14.42
CA THR A 168 18.94 1.39 -13.62
C THR A 168 20.24 2.05 -14.07
N PRO A 169 21.03 2.62 -13.14
CA PRO A 169 22.29 3.25 -13.46
C PRO A 169 23.30 2.24 -13.99
N ASP A 170 23.93 2.59 -15.09
CA ASP A 170 25.03 1.86 -15.69
C ASP A 170 26.01 2.82 -16.38
N SER A 171 27.20 2.30 -16.73
CA SER A 171 28.29 3.11 -17.32
C SER A 171 27.97 3.81 -18.66
N ASN A 172 26.76 3.66 -19.22
CA ASN A 172 26.32 4.29 -20.46
C ASN A 172 25.20 5.33 -20.26
N ASN A 173 24.57 5.40 -19.09
CA ASN A 173 23.43 6.29 -18.78
C ASN A 173 23.54 6.98 -17.40
N ASP A 174 24.60 6.67 -16.65
CA ASP A 174 25.03 7.34 -15.43
C ASP A 174 26.57 7.31 -15.46
N PHE A 175 27.16 8.30 -16.13
CA PHE A 175 28.57 8.24 -16.51
C PHE A 175 29.51 8.53 -15.33
N ASP A 176 29.12 9.41 -14.42
CA ASP A 176 29.89 9.75 -13.22
C ASP A 176 29.50 8.92 -11.98
N ALA A 177 28.43 8.13 -12.07
CA ALA A 177 27.90 7.25 -11.03
C ALA A 177 27.32 8.02 -9.84
N ASP A 178 26.59 9.09 -10.10
CA ASP A 178 25.98 9.94 -9.08
C ASP A 178 24.48 9.72 -8.85
N GLY A 179 23.86 8.79 -9.58
CA GLY A 179 22.44 8.43 -9.44
C GLY A 179 21.50 9.29 -10.29
N CYS A 180 22.00 10.18 -11.14
CA CYS A 180 21.18 10.93 -12.08
C CYS A 180 21.20 10.30 -13.50
N ASP A 181 20.04 10.16 -14.16
CA ASP A 181 19.99 9.73 -15.57
C ASP A 181 20.58 10.84 -16.49
N ASP A 182 21.73 10.57 -17.12
CA ASP A 182 22.43 11.41 -18.11
C ASP A 182 21.45 11.98 -19.17
N SER A 183 20.39 11.23 -19.50
CA SER A 183 19.48 11.58 -20.59
C SER A 183 18.37 12.56 -20.22
N SER A 184 18.06 12.73 -18.93
CA SER A 184 16.91 13.54 -18.50
C SER A 184 17.13 14.44 -17.29
N GLU A 185 18.04 14.09 -16.38
CA GLU A 185 18.09 14.70 -15.05
C GLU A 185 19.46 15.24 -14.69
N ASP A 186 20.52 14.60 -15.19
CA ASP A 186 21.86 15.16 -15.15
C ASP A 186 22.05 16.23 -16.25
N PHE A 187 22.81 17.28 -15.93
CA PHE A 187 23.22 18.33 -16.85
C PHE A 187 24.75 18.47 -16.95
N ASP A 188 25.51 17.62 -16.29
CA ASP A 188 26.98 17.58 -16.19
C ASP A 188 27.44 16.10 -16.09
N ASP A 189 27.22 15.30 -17.15
CA ASP A 189 27.30 13.82 -17.13
C ASP A 189 28.67 13.27 -16.64
N ASP A 190 29.74 14.07 -16.64
CA ASP A 190 31.07 13.67 -16.14
C ASP A 190 31.53 14.42 -14.89
N ASN A 191 30.70 15.34 -14.39
CA ASN A 191 30.83 16.10 -13.15
C ASN A 191 32.17 16.85 -13.04
N ASP A 192 32.67 17.35 -14.18
CA ASP A 192 33.86 18.19 -14.24
C ASP A 192 33.58 19.67 -13.91
N GLY A 193 32.30 20.03 -13.76
CA GLY A 193 31.81 21.35 -13.44
C GLY A 193 31.42 22.19 -14.66
N LEU A 194 31.38 21.59 -15.85
CA LEU A 194 30.92 22.18 -17.10
C LEU A 194 29.70 21.43 -17.63
N SER A 195 28.53 22.07 -17.53
CA SER A 195 27.31 21.47 -18.07
C SER A 195 27.41 21.09 -19.56
N ASP A 196 26.79 19.98 -19.95
CA ASP A 196 26.90 19.33 -21.27
C ASP A 196 26.66 20.28 -22.44
N ILE A 197 25.79 21.29 -22.25
CA ILE A 197 25.47 22.26 -23.30
C ILE A 197 26.65 23.18 -23.65
N VAL A 198 27.57 23.39 -22.70
CA VAL A 198 28.80 24.16 -22.90
C VAL A 198 30.05 23.28 -22.96
N ASP A 199 29.94 22.00 -22.60
CA ASP A 199 31.05 21.06 -22.66
C ASP A 199 31.37 20.59 -24.09
N ALA A 200 32.66 20.46 -24.40
CA ALA A 200 33.15 19.96 -25.68
C ALA A 200 33.25 18.42 -25.72
N CYS A 201 33.37 17.77 -24.58
CA CYS A 201 33.30 16.34 -24.33
C CYS A 201 32.46 16.08 -23.07
N PRO A 202 31.12 16.08 -23.17
CA PRO A 202 30.23 15.88 -22.02
C PRO A 202 30.39 14.57 -21.24
N LEU A 203 31.24 13.64 -21.69
CA LEU A 203 31.43 12.31 -21.10
C LEU A 203 32.93 12.07 -20.82
N ASP A 204 33.71 13.13 -20.62
CA ASP A 204 35.15 13.05 -20.34
C ASP A 204 35.55 14.11 -19.32
N PRO A 205 35.81 13.72 -18.05
CA PRO A 205 36.01 14.65 -16.94
C PRO A 205 37.29 15.50 -17.04
N ASP A 206 38.05 15.33 -18.13
CA ASP A 206 39.16 16.19 -18.50
C ASP A 206 38.64 17.44 -19.26
N ILE A 207 38.46 18.55 -18.54
CA ILE A 207 38.16 19.92 -19.04
C ILE A 207 38.98 20.37 -20.29
N ASP A 208 40.14 19.76 -20.53
CA ASP A 208 41.02 20.06 -21.68
C ASP A 208 40.88 18.99 -22.78
N CYS A 209 39.65 18.79 -23.22
CA CYS A 209 39.25 18.00 -24.37
C CYS A 209 40.20 18.12 -25.56
N PRO A 210 40.72 17.00 -26.11
CA PRO A 210 41.54 17.06 -27.30
C PRO A 210 40.69 17.51 -28.49
N VAL A 211 40.81 18.78 -28.88
CA VAL A 211 40.30 19.26 -30.17
C VAL A 211 40.90 18.34 -31.23
N ILE A 212 40.04 17.60 -31.94
CA ILE A 212 40.46 16.76 -33.05
C ILE A 212 41.23 17.65 -34.02
N GLU A 213 42.57 17.54 -34.03
CA GLU A 213 43.37 18.09 -35.12
C GLU A 213 42.99 17.28 -36.36
N VAL A 214 41.98 17.75 -37.08
CA VAL A 214 41.67 17.22 -38.41
C VAL A 214 42.84 17.61 -39.30
N VAL A 215 43.84 16.74 -39.35
CA VAL A 215 44.90 16.81 -40.37
C VAL A 215 44.24 16.46 -41.70
N ILE A 216 43.61 17.45 -42.32
CA ILE A 216 43.25 17.35 -43.74
C ILE A 216 44.57 17.42 -44.49
N SER A 217 45.16 16.26 -44.80
CA SER A 217 46.24 16.18 -45.77
C SER A 217 45.66 16.49 -47.16
N ASN A 218 45.47 17.77 -47.45
CA ASN A 218 45.34 18.22 -48.82
C ASN A 218 46.67 17.90 -49.51
N GLU A 219 46.63 17.19 -50.64
CA GLU A 219 47.80 16.89 -51.49
C GLU A 219 48.39 18.16 -52.16
N THR A 220 48.46 19.28 -51.45
CA THR A 220 49.29 20.41 -51.81
C THR A 220 50.02 20.89 -50.58
N ASN A 221 51.33 20.68 -50.62
CA ASN A 221 52.33 21.02 -49.62
C ASN A 221 52.37 22.54 -49.37
N GLU A 222 51.43 23.07 -48.59
CA GLU A 222 51.53 24.37 -47.91
C GLU A 222 50.91 24.23 -46.51
N THR A 223 51.76 24.28 -45.49
CA THR A 223 51.37 24.42 -44.08
C THR A 223 50.63 25.75 -43.90
N LEU A 224 49.29 25.69 -43.81
CA LEU A 224 48.49 26.76 -43.23
C LEU A 224 48.15 26.34 -41.79
N ASN A 225 48.84 26.93 -40.82
CA ASN A 225 48.49 26.77 -39.42
C ASN A 225 47.28 27.67 -39.15
N GLN A 226 46.08 27.10 -39.11
CA GLN A 226 44.89 27.78 -38.57
C GLN A 226 44.43 27.00 -37.34
N THR A 227 44.91 27.45 -36.19
CA THR A 227 44.26 27.21 -34.90
C THR A 227 42.92 27.93 -34.91
N ASN A 228 41.82 27.20 -35.08
CA ASN A 228 40.50 27.69 -34.68
C ASN A 228 40.41 27.54 -33.16
N THR A 229 40.93 28.56 -32.47
CA THR A 229 40.65 28.79 -31.06
C THR A 229 39.40 29.64 -31.00
N THR A 230 38.27 29.02 -30.64
CA THR A 230 37.07 29.77 -30.24
C THR A 230 37.26 30.20 -28.78
N THR A 231 38.11 31.19 -28.55
CA THR A 231 38.02 31.96 -27.30
C THR A 231 36.79 32.85 -27.39
N MET A 232 35.80 32.58 -26.54
CA MET A 232 34.76 33.55 -26.20
C MET A 232 35.42 34.87 -25.79
N ASN A 233 35.17 35.93 -26.56
CA ASN A 233 35.37 37.29 -26.11
C ASN A 233 34.02 37.97 -25.91
N GLU A 234 33.88 38.58 -24.74
CA GLU A 234 32.69 39.29 -24.30
C GLU A 234 32.24 40.38 -25.30
N ASN A 235 30.92 40.40 -25.52
CA ASN A 235 30.06 41.58 -25.65
C ASN A 235 30.15 42.44 -26.94
N SER A 236 29.09 42.43 -27.77
CA SER A 236 28.45 43.63 -28.34
C SER A 236 27.49 43.32 -29.52
N THR A 237 26.19 43.39 -29.23
CA THR A 237 25.03 43.85 -30.05
C THR A 237 25.12 43.95 -31.59
N LEU A 238 24.02 43.48 -32.23
CA LEU A 238 23.28 44.02 -33.41
C LEU A 238 23.12 43.08 -34.64
N GLU A 239 21.86 42.69 -34.79
CA GLU A 239 21.04 42.59 -36.02
C GLU A 239 21.35 41.60 -37.16
N GLN A 240 20.29 40.85 -37.48
CA GLN A 240 20.17 39.94 -38.61
C GLN A 240 19.93 40.68 -39.94
N PRO A 241 20.30 40.07 -41.08
CA PRO A 241 19.66 40.40 -42.35
C PRO A 241 18.94 39.21 -42.99
N VAL A 242 17.64 39.41 -43.18
CA VAL A 242 16.79 38.69 -44.13
C VAL A 242 17.14 39.13 -45.55
N SER A 243 17.32 38.17 -46.46
CA SER A 243 17.55 38.43 -47.89
C SER A 243 16.24 38.42 -48.66
N ASN A 244 15.96 39.52 -49.37
CA ASN A 244 14.83 39.72 -50.27
C ASN A 244 15.34 39.86 -51.72
N GLN A 245 14.70 39.21 -52.69
CA GLN A 245 14.86 39.53 -54.11
C GLN A 245 13.53 40.03 -54.72
N THR A 246 13.59 41.30 -55.14
CA THR A 246 12.73 42.16 -55.98
C THR A 246 12.52 41.60 -57.41
N VAL A 247 11.54 41.92 -58.28
CA VAL A 247 10.47 42.95 -58.48
C VAL A 247 9.73 42.51 -59.78
N GLU A 248 8.42 42.69 -60.07
CA GLU A 248 7.74 43.93 -60.50
C GLU A 248 6.22 43.71 -60.81
N GLU A 249 5.40 44.68 -60.37
CA GLU A 249 4.11 45.26 -60.86
C GLU A 249 3.02 44.43 -61.59
N ASN A 250 1.74 44.50 -61.14
CA ASN A 250 0.77 45.55 -61.51
C ASN A 250 -0.68 45.32 -60.95
N ALA A 251 -1.26 46.41 -60.42
CA ALA A 251 -2.64 46.92 -60.56
C ALA A 251 -3.95 46.15 -60.17
N THR A 252 -4.67 46.79 -59.23
CA THR A 252 -6.13 47.15 -59.18
C THR A 252 -7.28 46.14 -58.94
N GLU A 253 -8.04 46.47 -57.88
CA GLU A 253 -9.50 46.60 -57.72
C GLU A 253 -10.49 45.40 -57.70
N SER A 254 -11.33 45.46 -56.65
CA SER A 254 -12.79 45.18 -56.58
C SER A 254 -13.29 43.81 -56.09
N MET A 255 -13.90 43.86 -54.90
CA MET A 255 -15.30 43.54 -54.53
C MET A 255 -16.08 42.39 -55.20
N GLN A 256 -16.93 41.80 -54.34
CA GLN A 256 -18.15 40.98 -54.57
C GLN A 256 -17.93 39.46 -54.66
N GLN A 257 -18.33 38.73 -53.61
CA GLN A 257 -19.67 38.14 -53.40
C GLN A 257 -19.98 37.04 -54.42
N ASN A 258 -20.20 35.82 -53.92
CA ASN A 258 -21.39 35.06 -54.27
C ASN A 258 -21.70 33.99 -53.23
N GLU A 259 -22.94 34.06 -52.76
CA GLU A 259 -23.74 33.00 -52.15
C GLU A 259 -23.80 31.77 -53.07
N SER A 260 -24.03 30.58 -52.50
CA SER A 260 -25.34 29.93 -52.66
C SER A 260 -25.46 28.73 -51.72
N ALA A 261 -26.57 28.74 -50.98
CA ALA A 261 -27.06 27.67 -50.12
C ALA A 261 -27.64 26.50 -50.94
N ASP A 262 -27.69 25.32 -50.32
CA ASP A 262 -28.83 24.42 -50.46
C ASP A 262 -29.11 23.69 -49.13
N ILE A 263 -30.40 23.49 -48.85
CA ILE A 263 -31.04 23.27 -47.56
C ILE A 263 -31.71 21.89 -47.60
N THR A 264 -31.68 21.13 -46.50
CA THR A 264 -32.88 20.40 -46.03
C THR A 264 -32.81 20.16 -44.51
N GLU A 265 -33.94 20.47 -43.89
CA GLU A 265 -34.42 20.28 -42.50
C GLU A 265 -34.22 18.84 -41.96
N ASP A 266 -34.22 18.53 -40.67
CA ASP A 266 -35.15 18.97 -39.62
C ASP A 266 -34.63 18.61 -38.21
N ASP A 267 -35.29 19.21 -37.23
CA ASP A 267 -35.44 18.85 -35.81
C ASP A 267 -34.64 19.59 -34.71
N GLN A 268 -35.44 20.04 -33.73
CA GLN A 268 -35.14 20.94 -32.64
C GLN A 268 -34.67 20.16 -31.40
N THR A 269 -33.84 20.75 -30.54
CA THR A 269 -34.18 21.03 -29.11
C THR A 269 -33.00 21.61 -28.30
N ASN A 270 -33.23 22.84 -27.82
CA ASN A 270 -32.96 23.40 -26.49
C ASN A 270 -31.69 23.05 -25.66
N THR A 271 -30.83 24.07 -25.53
CA THR A 271 -30.51 24.82 -24.28
C THR A 271 -29.92 24.10 -23.07
N THR A 272 -28.67 24.43 -22.71
CA THR A 272 -28.35 25.16 -21.45
C THR A 272 -26.97 25.84 -21.56
N GLN A 273 -26.91 27.16 -21.36
CA GLN A 273 -25.66 27.90 -21.16
C GLN A 273 -25.58 28.48 -19.75
N LEU A 274 -24.39 28.29 -19.19
CA LEU A 274 -23.72 28.90 -18.06
C LEU A 274 -24.11 30.38 -17.83
N GLN A 275 -24.42 30.73 -16.58
CA GLN A 275 -24.30 32.10 -16.09
C GLN A 275 -23.42 32.13 -14.83
N ALA A 276 -22.24 32.71 -14.99
CA ALA A 276 -21.41 33.20 -13.90
C ALA A 276 -22.00 34.51 -13.35
N SER A 277 -22.00 34.68 -12.03
CA SER A 277 -22.35 35.94 -11.39
C SER A 277 -21.24 36.40 -10.45
N SER A 278 -20.75 37.60 -10.71
CA SER A 278 -19.81 38.40 -9.94
C SER A 278 -20.45 39.02 -8.70
N ALA A 279 -19.75 39.04 -7.57
CA ALA A 279 -20.05 39.97 -6.47
C ALA A 279 -18.75 40.51 -5.84
N THR A 280 -18.68 41.84 -5.77
CA THR A 280 -17.58 42.65 -5.23
C THR A 280 -17.80 43.01 -3.75
N ASP A 281 -16.71 42.99 -2.98
CA ASP A 281 -16.34 43.73 -1.77
C ASP A 281 -17.39 44.45 -0.91
N THR A 282 -17.32 44.23 0.41
CA THR A 282 -17.32 45.30 1.42
C THR A 282 -16.71 44.82 2.75
N ALA A 283 -15.62 45.48 3.16
CA ALA A 283 -15.01 45.36 4.48
C ALA A 283 -15.56 46.42 5.45
N ALA A 284 -15.89 46.01 6.68
CA ALA A 284 -15.90 46.84 7.89
C ALA A 284 -15.93 45.92 9.12
N GLY A 285 -14.99 46.14 10.05
CA GLY A 285 -14.70 45.25 11.17
C GLY A 285 -15.67 45.32 12.35
N ILE A 286 -15.35 44.53 13.39
CA ILE A 286 -15.26 44.82 14.83
C ILE A 286 -15.05 43.47 15.55
N GLY A 287 -14.18 43.44 16.56
CA GLY A 287 -14.49 42.65 17.77
C GLY A 287 -13.54 41.50 18.14
N ILE A 288 -12.37 41.86 18.68
CA ILE A 288 -11.58 41.07 19.62
C ILE A 288 -12.43 40.48 20.76
N THR A 289 -12.41 39.15 20.93
CA THR A 289 -12.70 38.48 22.21
C THR A 289 -11.65 37.40 22.46
N THR A 290 -10.65 37.76 23.26
CA THR A 290 -9.72 36.83 23.90
C THR A 290 -10.46 36.01 24.96
N VAL A 291 -10.52 34.68 24.78
CA VAL A 291 -10.94 33.73 25.81
C VAL A 291 -9.73 33.43 26.69
N VAL A 292 -9.79 33.88 27.94
CA VAL A 292 -8.83 33.53 28.99
C VAL A 292 -9.26 32.17 29.56
N ILE A 293 -8.52 31.11 29.24
CA ILE A 293 -8.68 29.82 29.92
C ILE A 293 -8.01 29.95 31.29
N VAL A 294 -8.84 29.84 32.32
CA VAL A 294 -8.45 29.85 33.73
C VAL A 294 -7.85 28.51 34.10
N SER A 295 -6.74 28.59 34.84
CA SER A 295 -5.93 27.52 35.40
C SER A 295 -6.71 26.44 36.15
N GLY A 296 -6.38 25.18 35.89
CA GLY A 296 -6.69 24.03 36.72
C GLY A 296 -5.41 23.30 37.13
N ILE A 297 -4.72 23.81 38.16
CA ILE A 297 -3.68 23.06 38.89
C ILE A 297 -4.37 22.51 40.14
N PHE A 298 -4.50 21.18 40.24
CA PHE A 298 -4.90 20.51 41.49
C PHE A 298 -3.92 19.38 41.84
N SER A 299 -2.96 19.77 42.67
CA SER A 299 -2.51 19.10 43.91
C SER A 299 -2.24 17.59 43.93
N LEU A 300 -0.94 17.30 43.94
CA LEU A 300 -0.23 16.33 44.77
C LEU A 300 -0.85 16.06 46.17
N LEU A 301 -1.20 14.80 46.43
CA LEU A 301 -1.09 14.08 47.70
C LEU A 301 -0.81 12.61 47.30
N GLY A 302 0.25 11.92 47.69
CA GLY A 302 0.88 11.90 49.00
C GLY A 302 0.45 10.64 49.75
N MET A 303 0.93 9.45 49.35
CA MET A 303 0.89 8.26 50.20
C MET A 303 2.25 7.56 50.20
N ALA A 304 3.03 7.89 51.23
CA ALA A 304 4.06 7.01 51.76
C ALA A 304 3.45 6.22 52.92
N ALA A 305 3.54 4.90 52.88
CA ALA A 305 3.46 4.05 54.07
C ALA A 305 4.18 2.73 53.80
N GLY A 306 5.46 2.68 54.21
CA GLY A 306 6.15 1.42 54.41
C GLY A 306 5.73 0.76 55.73
N ILE A 307 5.56 -0.55 55.71
CA ILE A 307 5.73 -1.40 56.90
C ILE A 307 6.62 -2.57 56.52
N ALA A 308 7.84 -2.52 57.03
CA ALA A 308 8.73 -3.66 57.14
C ALA A 308 8.31 -4.51 58.35
N LEU A 309 8.15 -5.81 58.16
CA LEU A 309 8.34 -6.82 59.20
C LEU A 309 9.09 -8.01 58.60
N GLY A 310 10.33 -8.19 59.03
CA GLY A 310 11.04 -9.45 58.87
C GLY A 310 10.67 -10.44 59.97
N LYS A 311 10.97 -11.73 59.74
CA LYS A 311 12.04 -12.46 60.43
C LYS A 311 11.72 -13.95 60.67
N ASP A 312 12.70 -14.77 60.25
CA ASP A 312 13.14 -16.10 60.74
C ASP A 312 12.38 -17.41 60.41
N ARG A 313 13.05 -18.22 59.56
CA ARG A 313 13.67 -19.54 59.87
C ARG A 313 12.75 -20.77 60.13
N SER A 314 12.84 -21.79 59.27
CA SER A 314 13.52 -23.09 59.54
C SER A 314 13.26 -24.18 58.48
N GLU A 315 14.35 -24.79 58.00
CA GLU A 315 14.59 -26.23 57.73
C GLU A 315 13.41 -27.16 57.34
N GLY A 316 13.48 -27.66 56.09
CA GLY A 316 13.61 -29.09 55.78
C GLY A 316 12.37 -29.99 55.74
N ALA A 317 12.01 -30.48 54.56
CA ALA A 317 11.72 -31.89 54.28
C ALA A 317 11.48 -32.11 52.77
N ALA A 318 12.19 -33.08 52.20
CA ALA A 318 11.96 -33.60 50.86
C ALA A 318 10.71 -34.51 50.86
N ALA A 319 9.96 -34.48 49.76
CA ALA A 319 9.01 -35.53 49.40
C ALA A 319 9.06 -35.74 47.87
N GLU A 320 9.48 -36.94 47.50
CA GLU A 320 9.36 -37.54 46.16
C GLU A 320 7.89 -37.76 45.81
N ILE A 321 7.51 -37.56 44.54
CA ILE A 321 6.37 -38.25 43.93
C ILE A 321 6.80 -38.69 42.52
N GLU A 322 6.73 -40.00 42.33
CA GLU A 322 6.94 -40.75 41.10
C GLU A 322 5.84 -40.46 40.07
N THR A 323 6.18 -40.40 38.79
CA THR A 323 5.22 -40.68 37.71
C THR A 323 5.75 -41.79 36.81
N GLU A 324 4.84 -42.74 36.61
CA GLU A 324 5.02 -44.09 36.09
C GLU A 324 5.19 -44.09 34.57
N SER A 325 6.19 -44.82 34.07
CA SER A 325 6.43 -45.05 32.65
C SER A 325 5.82 -46.38 32.21
N GLY A 326 4.93 -46.37 31.21
CA GLY A 326 4.26 -47.53 30.65
C GLY A 326 4.33 -47.65 29.13
N MET A 327 5.29 -48.46 28.66
CA MET A 327 5.28 -49.39 27.51
C MET A 327 4.83 -48.91 26.11
N VAL A 328 5.78 -48.96 25.16
CA VAL A 328 5.50 -49.32 23.77
C VAL A 328 6.54 -50.32 23.26
N GLU A 329 6.06 -51.26 22.46
CA GLU A 329 6.69 -52.52 22.10
C GLU A 329 7.92 -52.42 21.18
N ASN A 330 8.72 -53.47 21.28
CA ASN A 330 9.99 -53.71 20.62
C ASN A 330 9.79 -54.27 19.21
N PHE A 331 10.30 -53.61 18.17
CA PHE A 331 10.50 -54.22 16.85
C PHE A 331 11.97 -54.14 16.42
N SER A 332 12.58 -55.32 16.34
CA SER A 332 13.98 -55.58 16.00
C SER A 332 14.25 -55.30 14.52
N VAL A 333 15.26 -54.48 14.21
CA VAL A 333 15.80 -54.33 12.85
C VAL A 333 17.18 -54.98 12.76
N GLN A 334 17.27 -55.97 11.88
CA GLN A 334 18.50 -56.67 11.51
C GLN A 334 19.34 -55.81 10.56
N SER A 335 20.66 -55.88 10.76
CA SER A 335 21.71 -55.27 9.97
C SER A 335 21.75 -55.73 8.51
N MET A 336 21.85 -54.79 7.56
CA MET A 336 22.43 -55.03 6.24
C MET A 336 23.37 -53.89 5.84
N SER A 337 24.57 -54.29 5.43
CA SER A 337 25.70 -53.48 5.00
C SER A 337 25.50 -52.84 3.63
N LEU A 338 25.92 -51.59 3.44
CA LEU A 338 26.06 -50.95 2.13
C LEU A 338 27.47 -50.38 1.94
N SER A 339 28.05 -50.72 0.78
CA SER A 339 29.29 -50.20 0.20
C SER A 339 29.03 -48.82 -0.47
N PRO A 340 30.06 -48.05 -0.82
CA PRO A 340 29.92 -46.64 -1.18
C PRO A 340 29.65 -46.45 -2.67
N SER A 341 28.67 -45.62 -3.03
CA SER A 341 28.63 -44.98 -4.35
C SER A 341 27.69 -43.78 -4.39
N ASP A 342 28.30 -42.68 -4.78
CA ASP A 342 27.77 -41.53 -5.53
C ASP A 342 26.87 -40.51 -4.84
N SER A 343 27.46 -39.32 -4.72
CA SER A 343 26.84 -38.07 -4.34
C SER A 343 26.21 -37.41 -5.57
N SER A 344 24.89 -37.26 -5.55
CA SER A 344 24.22 -36.19 -6.29
C SER A 344 23.11 -35.61 -5.41
N LEU A 345 23.33 -34.41 -4.88
CA LEU A 345 22.31 -33.58 -4.25
C LEU A 345 21.25 -33.26 -5.33
N GLN A 346 20.04 -33.79 -5.17
CA GLN A 346 18.88 -33.36 -5.95
C GLN A 346 18.21 -32.20 -5.19
N LYS A 347 18.18 -31.01 -5.81
CA LYS A 347 17.43 -29.83 -5.33
C LYS A 347 15.94 -30.23 -5.21
N PRO A 348 15.19 -29.75 -4.20
CA PRO A 348 13.76 -30.03 -4.10
C PRO A 348 13.06 -29.56 -5.39
N SER A 349 12.18 -30.41 -5.91
CA SER A 349 11.34 -30.09 -7.06
C SER A 349 10.34 -29.02 -6.63
N ALA A 350 10.26 -27.91 -7.35
CA ALA A 350 9.27 -26.87 -7.06
C ALA A 350 7.86 -27.46 -7.10
N GLU A 351 7.07 -27.16 -6.07
CA GLU A 351 5.66 -27.53 -5.96
C GLU A 351 4.78 -26.44 -6.57
N ILE A 352 3.59 -26.81 -7.04
CA ILE A 352 2.59 -25.89 -7.61
C ILE A 352 1.91 -25.18 -6.43
N THR A 353 1.95 -23.86 -6.43
CA THR A 353 1.32 -23.01 -5.39
C THR A 353 -0.06 -22.53 -5.82
N HIS A 354 -0.24 -22.19 -7.10
CA HIS A 354 -1.51 -21.68 -7.64
C HIS A 354 -1.84 -22.25 -9.01
N GLU A 355 -3.12 -22.46 -9.31
CA GLU A 355 -3.65 -22.79 -10.64
C GLU A 355 -4.87 -21.91 -10.95
N TRP A 356 -4.89 -21.24 -12.11
CA TRP A 356 -5.98 -20.33 -12.50
C TRP A 356 -6.32 -20.41 -13.99
N GLN A 357 -7.39 -19.73 -14.41
CA GLN A 357 -7.73 -19.53 -15.83
C GLN A 357 -7.75 -18.03 -16.14
N ASP A 358 -7.16 -17.64 -17.28
CA ASP A 358 -7.22 -16.25 -17.74
C ASP A 358 -8.53 -15.92 -18.48
N GLU A 359 -8.74 -14.63 -18.77
CA GLU A 359 -9.91 -14.12 -19.50
C GLU A 359 -10.08 -14.70 -20.91
N THR A 360 -8.99 -15.24 -21.47
CA THR A 360 -8.99 -15.89 -22.79
C THR A 360 -9.21 -17.41 -22.72
N GLY A 361 -9.32 -17.96 -21.50
CA GLY A 361 -9.61 -19.35 -21.20
C GLY A 361 -8.40 -20.28 -21.17
N TYR A 362 -7.17 -19.77 -21.10
CA TYR A 362 -5.99 -20.62 -20.88
C TYR A 362 -5.85 -20.95 -19.40
N THR A 363 -5.41 -22.18 -19.11
CA THR A 363 -5.12 -22.64 -17.74
C THR A 363 -3.66 -22.37 -17.42
N TRP A 364 -3.41 -21.82 -16.24
CA TRP A 364 -2.11 -21.39 -15.74
C TRP A 364 -1.79 -22.09 -14.44
N ARG A 365 -0.49 -22.20 -14.14
CA ARG A 365 0.01 -22.63 -12.84
C ARG A 365 1.29 -21.88 -12.44
N ARG A 366 1.40 -21.55 -11.16
CA ARG A 366 2.58 -20.94 -10.54
C ARG A 366 3.26 -21.95 -9.63
N PHE A 367 4.57 -21.97 -9.66
CA PHE A 367 5.40 -22.80 -8.80
C PHE A 367 5.98 -21.98 -7.65
N SER A 368 6.29 -22.65 -6.55
CA SER A 368 6.99 -22.11 -5.36
C SER A 368 8.36 -21.47 -5.64
N ASP A 369 8.90 -21.63 -6.85
CA ASP A 369 10.13 -20.97 -7.30
C ASP A 369 9.87 -19.77 -8.22
N GLY A 370 8.64 -19.24 -8.23
CA GLY A 370 8.22 -18.06 -9.00
C GLY A 370 8.02 -18.32 -10.49
N ARG A 371 8.09 -19.58 -10.94
CA ARG A 371 7.89 -19.93 -12.36
C ARG A 371 6.41 -20.09 -12.68
N ASP A 372 6.01 -19.51 -13.81
CA ASP A 372 4.68 -19.70 -14.39
C ASP A 372 4.71 -20.59 -15.62
N GLU A 373 3.69 -21.44 -15.75
CA GLU A 373 3.45 -22.25 -16.93
C GLU A 373 1.97 -22.16 -17.34
N TRP A 374 1.70 -22.15 -18.64
CA TRP A 374 0.33 -22.22 -19.19
C TRP A 374 0.11 -23.47 -20.02
N TRP A 375 -1.15 -23.90 -20.10
CA TRP A 375 -1.55 -25.12 -20.80
C TRP A 375 -2.01 -24.83 -22.22
N ASP A 376 -1.31 -25.40 -23.21
CA ASP A 376 -1.64 -25.22 -24.63
C ASP A 376 -2.70 -26.21 -25.17
N GLY A 377 -3.25 -27.05 -24.29
CA GLY A 377 -4.17 -28.14 -24.65
C GLY A 377 -3.49 -29.51 -24.77
N GLN A 378 -2.16 -29.58 -24.81
CA GLN A 378 -1.37 -30.82 -24.92
C GLN A 378 -0.21 -30.91 -23.93
N ASN A 379 0.49 -29.79 -23.68
CA ASN A 379 1.62 -29.70 -22.75
C ASN A 379 1.60 -28.37 -22.00
N TRP A 380 2.31 -28.35 -20.87
CA TRP A 380 2.63 -27.11 -20.15
C TRP A 380 3.78 -26.39 -20.85
N GLN A 381 3.60 -25.09 -21.09
CA GLN A 381 4.56 -24.22 -21.73
C GLN A 381 5.07 -23.22 -20.70
N ARG A 382 6.39 -23.04 -20.65
CA ARG A 382 7.06 -22.07 -19.78
C ARG A 382 7.15 -20.72 -20.50
N ILE A 383 6.96 -19.63 -19.74
CA ILE A 383 7.28 -18.28 -20.20
C ILE A 383 8.79 -18.05 -20.18
#